data_AF-A0A971HFG9-F1
#
_entry.id   AF-A0A971HFG9-F1
#
_cell.length_a   1.000
_cell.length_b   1.000
_cell.length_c   1.000
_cell.angle_alpha   90.00
_cell.angle_beta   90.00
_cell.angle_gamma   90.00
#
_symmetry.space_group_name_H-M   'P 1'
#
loop_
_entity.id
_entity.type
_entity.pdbx_description
1 polymer ?
#
loop_
_entity_poly.entity_id
_entity_poly.type
_entity_poly.pdbx_seq_one_letter_code
_entity_poly.pdbx_strand_id
1 'polypeptide(L)'
;MESLRKLIELGIKYLEQSTNPVSGFDWIIQYGLPIIQTIVLVGGAIAGLYKYYSTKNKEVNEKILREVYAPLFQYLIKQELFCFVNRFERDIEKTPILELVREKRTYKGLGTSENNYGYEVNFTTETILNLDRKEFLKVLDNVNIGLASKELFTLLSMYQVLIYIEDKYNETTDGYLNSTIMKVDVENALRAEIIRGYNYYHKKLGLKTLETSKFYKIKGDKIIFTYEIDEDKKNESLNEIMERSR
;
A
#
# COMPACT_ATOMS: atom_id res chain seq x y z
N MET A 1 28.68 -22.18 -84.93
CA MET A 1 29.82 -21.42 -84.36
C MET A 1 29.38 -20.18 -83.59
N GLU A 2 28.34 -19.47 -84.03
CA GLU A 2 27.87 -18.22 -83.40
C GLU A 2 27.23 -18.41 -82.01
N SER A 3 26.50 -19.51 -81.80
CA SER A 3 25.93 -19.89 -80.50
C SER A 3 27.00 -20.21 -79.44
N LEU A 4 28.09 -20.84 -79.87
CA LEU A 4 29.21 -21.19 -79.00
C LEU A 4 29.98 -19.93 -78.57
N ARG A 5 30.12 -18.95 -79.46
CA ARG A 5 30.68 -17.63 -79.13
C ARG A 5 29.82 -16.88 -78.13
N LYS A 6 28.49 -16.85 -78.30
CA LYS A 6 27.56 -16.23 -77.33
C LYS A 6 27.60 -16.88 -75.95
N LEU A 7 27.73 -18.21 -75.89
CA LEU A 7 27.87 -18.95 -74.64
C LEU A 7 29.19 -18.64 -73.93
N ILE A 8 30.29 -18.54 -74.68
CA ILE A 8 31.58 -18.12 -74.14
C ILE A 8 31.52 -16.67 -73.65
N GLU A 9 30.88 -15.77 -74.38
CA GLU A 9 30.67 -14.37 -73.97
C GLU A 9 29.85 -14.26 -72.69
N LEU A 10 28.76 -15.03 -72.57
CA LEU A 10 27.95 -15.09 -71.35
C LEU A 10 28.74 -15.68 -70.17
N GLY A 11 29.54 -16.71 -70.42
CA GLY A 11 30.40 -17.32 -69.41
C GLY A 11 31.48 -16.36 -68.92
N ILE A 12 32.11 -15.61 -69.83
CA ILE A 12 33.10 -14.57 -69.49
C ILE A 12 32.44 -13.45 -68.69
N LYS A 13 31.25 -12.99 -69.11
CA LYS A 13 30.52 -11.91 -68.42
C LYS A 13 30.09 -12.31 -67.01
N TYR A 14 29.69 -13.57 -66.83
CA TYR A 14 29.35 -14.12 -65.52
C TYR A 14 30.58 -14.27 -64.62
N LEU A 15 31.71 -14.71 -65.19
CA LEU A 15 32.99 -14.79 -64.49
C LEU A 15 33.54 -13.41 -64.13
N GLU A 16 33.46 -12.41 -65.01
CA GLU A 16 33.82 -11.01 -64.71
C GLU A 16 32.93 -10.43 -63.60
N GLN A 17 31.63 -10.73 -63.62
CA GLN A 17 30.71 -10.27 -62.59
C GLN A 17 30.92 -10.97 -61.24
N SER A 18 31.44 -12.20 -61.22
CA SER A 18 31.80 -12.94 -60.00
C SER A 18 33.25 -12.70 -59.52
N THR A 19 34.13 -12.20 -60.38
CA THR A 19 35.54 -11.87 -60.06
C THR A 19 35.80 -10.38 -59.89
N ASN A 20 34.86 -9.52 -60.27
CA ASN A 20 34.91 -8.11 -59.89
C ASN A 20 34.91 -8.03 -58.36
N PRO A 21 35.95 -7.44 -57.75
CA PRO A 21 36.02 -7.31 -56.32
C PRO A 21 34.81 -6.47 -55.91
N VAL A 22 33.88 -7.07 -55.17
CA VAL A 22 32.79 -6.33 -54.55
C VAL A 22 33.45 -5.23 -53.75
N SER A 23 33.28 -3.98 -54.18
CA SER A 23 33.82 -2.82 -53.49
C SER A 23 33.43 -2.94 -52.02
N GLY A 24 34.33 -2.62 -51.08
CA GLY A 24 34.02 -2.71 -49.65
C GLY A 24 32.72 -1.98 -49.28
N PHE A 25 32.37 -0.94 -50.04
CA PHE A 25 31.10 -0.24 -49.95
C PHE A 25 29.88 -1.07 -50.41
N ASP A 26 29.98 -1.80 -51.52
CA ASP A 26 28.90 -2.68 -52.01
C ASP A 26 28.66 -3.86 -51.07
N TRP A 27 29.71 -4.38 -50.43
CA TRP A 27 29.57 -5.42 -49.41
C TRP A 27 28.86 -4.91 -48.15
N ILE A 28 29.18 -3.69 -47.70
CA ILE A 28 28.48 -3.02 -46.58
C ILE A 28 27.02 -2.77 -46.94
N ILE A 29 26.72 -2.33 -48.16
CA ILE A 29 25.34 -2.04 -48.60
C ILE A 29 24.54 -3.35 -48.73
N GLN A 30 25.12 -4.41 -49.30
CA GLN A 30 24.43 -5.65 -49.61
C GLN A 30 24.29 -6.59 -48.41
N TYR A 31 25.27 -6.61 -47.48
CA TYR A 31 25.30 -7.52 -46.34
C TYR A 31 25.33 -6.80 -44.99
N GLY A 32 26.02 -5.68 -44.86
CA GLY A 32 26.12 -4.92 -43.61
C GLY A 32 24.82 -4.25 -43.17
N LEU A 33 24.15 -3.53 -44.08
CA LEU A 33 22.87 -2.84 -43.81
C LEU A 33 21.75 -3.78 -43.34
N PRO A 34 21.49 -4.94 -43.98
CA PRO A 34 20.48 -5.90 -43.52
C PRO A 34 20.76 -6.47 -42.12
N ILE A 35 22.03 -6.72 -41.80
CA ILE A 35 22.44 -7.21 -40.47
C ILE A 35 22.17 -6.15 -39.41
N ILE A 36 22.55 -4.89 -39.66
CA ILE A 36 22.28 -3.77 -38.76
C ILE A 36 20.77 -3.57 -38.56
N GLN A 37 19.98 -3.61 -39.64
CA GLN A 37 18.52 -3.51 -39.56
C GLN A 37 17.91 -4.64 -38.72
N THR A 38 18.42 -5.87 -38.87
CA THR A 38 17.98 -7.02 -38.08
C THR A 38 18.36 -6.85 -36.60
N ILE A 39 19.57 -6.37 -36.30
CA ILE A 39 20.00 -6.08 -34.91
C ILE A 39 19.12 -4.99 -34.28
N VAL A 40 18.81 -3.92 -35.01
CA VAL A 40 17.92 -2.84 -34.52
C VAL A 40 16.50 -3.38 -34.28
N LEU A 41 15.99 -4.23 -35.17
CA LEU A 41 14.65 -4.80 -35.04
C LEU A 41 14.56 -5.79 -33.87
N VAL A 42 15.54 -6.67 -33.72
CA VAL A 42 15.65 -7.61 -32.58
C VAL A 42 15.86 -6.85 -31.28
N GLY A 43 16.75 -5.85 -31.27
CA GLY A 43 17.00 -4.99 -30.11
C GLY A 43 15.75 -4.21 -29.70
N GLY A 44 15.02 -3.66 -30.67
CA GLY A 44 13.73 -2.99 -30.46
C GLY A 44 12.66 -3.93 -29.89
N ALA A 45 12.58 -5.17 -30.39
CA ALA A 45 11.66 -6.18 -29.87
C ALA A 45 11.99 -6.57 -28.42
N ILE A 46 13.26 -6.81 -28.09
CA ILE A 46 13.72 -7.12 -26.72
C ILE A 46 13.44 -5.95 -25.78
N ALA A 47 13.78 -4.72 -26.19
CA ALA A 47 13.51 -3.52 -25.41
C ALA A 47 12.01 -3.29 -25.19
N GLY A 48 11.19 -3.55 -26.21
CA GLY A 48 9.73 -3.49 -26.15
C GLY A 48 9.16 -4.50 -25.16
N LEU A 49 9.62 -5.76 -25.21
CA LEU A 49 9.24 -6.81 -24.26
C LEU A 49 9.66 -6.44 -22.84
N TYR A 50 10.90 -6.01 -22.65
CA TYR A 50 11.40 -5.58 -21.33
C TYR A 50 10.55 -4.44 -20.76
N LYS A 51 10.24 -3.42 -21.57
CA LYS A 51 9.39 -2.30 -21.19
C LYS A 51 7.96 -2.75 -20.85
N TYR A 52 7.39 -3.69 -21.62
CA TYR A 52 6.07 -4.25 -21.35
C TYR A 52 6.03 -4.97 -19.99
N TYR A 53 6.98 -5.87 -19.73
CA TYR A 53 7.05 -6.58 -18.44
C TYR A 53 7.30 -5.63 -17.27
N SER A 54 8.19 -4.64 -17.44
CA SER A 54 8.44 -3.62 -16.43
C SER A 54 7.18 -2.80 -16.10
N THR A 55 6.44 -2.38 -17.13
CA THR A 55 5.20 -1.60 -16.98
C THR A 55 4.12 -2.44 -16.30
N LYS A 56 3.92 -3.68 -16.73
CA LYS A 56 2.94 -4.59 -16.15
C LYS A 56 3.26 -4.95 -14.69
N ASN A 57 4.53 -5.20 -14.39
CA ASN A 57 4.98 -5.44 -13.01
C ASN A 57 4.75 -4.21 -12.14
N LYS A 58 5.04 -3.01 -12.65
CA LYS A 58 4.79 -1.76 -11.94
C LYS A 58 3.30 -1.59 -11.65
N GLU A 59 2.44 -1.78 -12.64
CA GLU A 59 0.98 -1.69 -12.50
C GLU A 59 0.45 -2.68 -11.45
N VAL A 60 0.89 -3.94 -11.48
CA VAL A 60 0.50 -4.95 -10.48
C VAL A 60 0.95 -4.54 -9.08
N ASN A 61 2.19 -4.07 -8.92
CA ASN A 61 2.69 -3.64 -7.61
C ASN A 61 1.97 -2.38 -7.10
N GLU A 62 1.64 -1.42 -7.97
CA GLU A 62 0.83 -0.24 -7.63
C GLU A 62 -0.57 -0.67 -7.18
N LYS A 63 -1.17 -1.63 -7.88
CA LYS A 63 -2.48 -2.18 -7.54
C LYS A 63 -2.47 -2.84 -6.17
N ILE A 64 -1.48 -3.69 -5.89
CA ILE A 64 -1.32 -4.34 -4.57
C ILE A 64 -1.11 -3.30 -3.47
N LEU A 65 -0.25 -2.30 -3.70
CA LEU A 65 -0.03 -1.23 -2.73
C LEU A 65 -1.34 -0.47 -2.44
N ARG A 66 -2.06 -0.06 -3.47
CA ARG A 66 -3.27 0.78 -3.35
C ARG A 66 -4.46 0.02 -2.78
N GLU A 67 -4.69 -1.22 -3.20
CA GLU A 67 -5.90 -1.99 -2.89
C GLU A 67 -5.74 -2.90 -1.67
N VAL A 68 -4.52 -3.10 -1.17
CA VAL A 68 -4.25 -3.98 -0.02
C VAL A 68 -3.54 -3.22 1.10
N TYR A 69 -2.30 -2.79 0.86
CA TYR A 69 -1.45 -2.33 1.96
C TYR A 69 -1.71 -0.88 2.38
N ALA A 70 -2.04 0.01 1.45
CA ALA A 70 -2.33 1.41 1.73
C ALA A 70 -3.54 1.61 2.68
N PRO A 71 -4.71 0.99 2.46
CA PRO A 71 -5.84 1.16 3.38
C PRO A 71 -5.54 0.60 4.79
N LEU A 72 -4.87 -0.55 4.87
CA LEU A 72 -4.46 -1.15 6.14
C LEU A 72 -3.44 -0.28 6.87
N PHE A 73 -2.42 0.22 6.16
CA PHE A 73 -1.41 1.09 6.73
C PHE A 73 -2.00 2.44 7.17
N GLN A 74 -2.95 2.98 6.41
CA GLN A 74 -3.66 4.21 6.76
C GLN A 74 -4.42 4.07 8.09
N TYR A 75 -5.02 2.90 8.35
CA TYR A 75 -5.67 2.63 9.63
C TYR A 75 -4.66 2.75 10.79
N LEU A 76 -3.50 2.11 10.66
CA LEU A 76 -2.43 2.19 11.68
C LEU A 76 -1.95 3.63 11.88
N ILE A 77 -1.76 4.40 10.81
CA ILE A 77 -1.34 5.81 10.89
C ILE A 77 -2.35 6.67 11.64
N LYS A 78 -3.66 6.51 11.37
CA LYS A 78 -4.73 7.26 12.06
C LYS A 78 -4.68 7.00 13.57
N GLN A 79 -4.53 5.74 13.95
CA GLN A 79 -4.46 5.31 15.33
C GLN A 79 -3.25 5.91 16.06
N GLU A 80 -2.07 5.79 15.47
CA GLU A 80 -0.84 6.31 16.10
C GLU A 80 -0.82 7.83 16.16
N LEU A 81 -1.35 8.52 15.14
CA LEU A 81 -1.50 9.97 15.18
C LEU A 81 -2.45 10.41 16.29
N PHE A 82 -3.55 9.67 16.47
CA PHE A 82 -4.49 9.94 17.57
C PHE A 82 -3.81 9.80 18.93
N CYS A 83 -3.06 8.71 19.16
CA CYS A 83 -2.30 8.53 20.40
C CYS A 83 -1.26 9.64 20.60
N PHE A 84 -0.55 10.02 19.55
CA PHE A 84 0.45 11.07 19.58
C PHE A 84 -0.15 12.44 19.97
N VAL A 85 -1.24 12.86 19.32
CA VAL A 85 -1.89 14.16 19.57
C VAL A 85 -2.47 14.23 20.99
N ASN A 86 -3.08 13.14 21.47
CA ASN A 86 -3.69 13.09 22.80
C ASN A 86 -2.71 12.71 23.91
N ARG A 87 -1.41 12.52 23.60
CA ARG A 87 -0.38 12.06 24.55
C ARG A 87 -0.77 10.78 25.30
N PHE A 88 -1.41 9.86 24.59
CA PHE A 88 -1.81 8.58 25.14
C PHE A 88 -0.62 7.62 25.15
N GLU A 89 -0.02 7.42 26.33
CA GLU A 89 1.05 6.45 26.52
C GLU A 89 0.47 5.03 26.55
N ARG A 90 1.01 4.17 25.67
CA ARG A 90 0.58 2.77 25.58
C ARG A 90 1.72 1.87 25.18
N ASP A 91 1.59 0.61 25.57
CA ASP A 91 2.42 -0.47 25.05
C ASP A 91 1.79 -1.02 23.76
N ILE A 92 2.44 -0.77 22.63
CA ILE A 92 1.99 -1.22 21.31
C ILE A 92 1.94 -2.75 21.25
N GLU A 93 2.82 -3.45 21.96
CA GLU A 93 2.88 -4.91 21.93
C GLU A 93 1.70 -5.55 22.67
N LYS A 94 1.07 -4.82 23.59
CA LYS A 94 -0.11 -5.30 24.33
C LYS A 94 -1.43 -4.87 23.72
N THR A 95 -1.42 -3.77 22.96
CA THR A 95 -2.64 -3.18 22.37
C THR A 95 -2.45 -2.78 20.90
N PRO A 96 -1.92 -3.64 20.02
CA PRO A 96 -1.48 -3.23 18.68
C PRO A 96 -2.55 -2.52 17.83
N ILE A 97 -3.81 -2.96 17.87
CA ILE A 97 -4.96 -2.30 17.24
C ILE A 97 -5.88 -1.71 18.32
N LEU A 98 -6.24 -0.43 18.23
CA LEU A 98 -7.08 0.26 19.20
C LEU A 98 -8.54 0.28 18.80
N GLU A 99 -9.37 0.07 19.80
CA GLU A 99 -10.77 0.44 19.78
C GLU A 99 -10.95 1.74 20.59
N LEU A 100 -11.40 2.79 19.90
CA LEU A 100 -11.58 4.11 20.46
C LEU A 100 -13.06 4.48 20.44
N VAL A 101 -13.63 4.54 21.64
CA VAL A 101 -15.02 4.92 21.86
C VAL A 101 -15.10 6.14 22.76
N ARG A 102 -16.06 7.02 22.48
CA ARG A 102 -16.41 8.17 23.31
C ARG A 102 -17.77 7.93 23.92
N GLU A 103 -17.87 8.08 25.24
CA GLU A 103 -19.16 8.16 25.90
C GLU A 103 -19.74 9.57 25.75
N LYS A 104 -20.91 9.66 25.12
CA LYS A 104 -21.69 10.88 25.01
C LYS A 104 -22.88 10.81 25.93
N ARG A 105 -23.04 11.84 26.76
CA ARG A 105 -24.21 12.02 27.61
C ARG A 105 -25.26 12.78 26.82
N THR A 106 -26.45 12.22 26.72
CA THR A 106 -27.62 12.88 26.14
C THR A 106 -28.66 13.07 27.23
N TYR A 107 -29.11 14.31 27.39
CA TYR A 107 -30.15 14.66 28.34
C TYR A 107 -31.48 14.68 27.59
N LYS A 108 -32.41 13.81 27.96
CA LYS A 108 -33.77 13.87 27.44
C LYS A 108 -34.65 14.54 28.48
N GLY A 109 -35.24 15.68 28.12
CA GLY A 109 -36.20 16.36 28.97
C GLY A 109 -37.50 15.56 29.03
N LEU A 110 -37.86 15.05 30.21
CA LEU A 110 -39.18 14.49 30.45
C LEU A 110 -40.15 15.66 30.69
N GLY A 111 -41.25 15.66 29.93
CA GLY A 111 -42.31 16.65 30.07
C GLY A 111 -42.91 16.66 31.49
N THR A 112 -43.43 17.82 31.86
CA THR A 112 -43.99 18.13 33.19
C THR A 112 -45.03 17.11 33.64
N SER A 113 -44.67 16.30 34.63
CA SER A 113 -45.64 15.72 35.57
C SER A 113 -45.42 16.39 36.92
N GLU A 114 -46.46 17.11 37.32
CA GLU A 114 -46.77 17.92 38.49
C GLU A 114 -45.84 18.09 39.71
N ASN A 115 -44.69 17.43 39.91
CA ASN A 115 -43.75 17.78 40.99
C ASN A 115 -42.33 17.18 40.92
N ASN A 116 -41.82 16.72 39.76
CA ASN A 116 -40.42 16.28 39.67
C ASN A 116 -39.77 16.70 38.34
N TYR A 117 -38.78 17.62 38.42
CA TYR A 117 -37.85 17.89 37.32
C TYR A 117 -36.84 16.73 37.21
N GLY A 118 -37.24 15.63 36.57
CA GLY A 118 -36.36 14.53 36.24
C GLY A 118 -35.74 14.70 34.86
N TYR A 119 -34.41 14.71 34.77
CA TYR A 119 -33.71 14.51 33.51
C TYR A 119 -33.32 13.02 33.38
N GLU A 120 -33.66 12.39 32.26
CA GLU A 120 -33.13 11.07 31.93
C GLU A 120 -31.77 11.27 31.25
N VAL A 121 -30.70 10.79 31.89
CA VAL A 121 -29.34 10.79 31.31
C VAL A 121 -29.16 9.48 30.55
N ASN A 122 -29.15 9.57 29.22
CA ASN A 122 -28.80 8.44 28.37
C ASN A 122 -27.31 8.51 28.00
N PHE A 123 -26.61 7.40 28.17
CA PHE A 123 -25.22 7.24 27.74
C PHE A 123 -25.22 6.55 26.38
N THR A 124 -24.71 7.24 25.37
CA THR A 124 -24.51 6.67 24.03
C THR A 124 -23.02 6.61 23.73
N THR A 125 -22.53 5.46 23.33
CA THR A 125 -21.14 5.26 22.94
C THR A 125 -20.99 5.58 21.44
N GLU A 126 -20.15 6.55 21.09
CA GLU A 126 -19.83 6.93 19.71
C GLU A 126 -18.39 6.52 19.37
N THR A 127 -18.16 5.86 18.22
CA THR A 127 -16.81 5.52 17.75
C THR A 127 -16.02 6.79 17.38
N ILE A 128 -14.76 6.87 17.78
CA ILE A 128 -13.86 7.98 17.43
C ILE A 128 -13.10 7.63 16.14
N LEU A 129 -13.18 8.49 15.12
CA LEU A 129 -12.42 8.38 13.86
C LEU A 129 -12.60 7.05 13.10
N ASN A 130 -13.71 6.33 13.33
CA ASN A 130 -13.94 4.97 12.83
C ASN A 130 -12.81 3.99 13.24
N LEU A 131 -12.18 4.23 14.39
CA LEU A 131 -11.17 3.36 14.98
C LEU A 131 -11.87 2.41 15.96
N ASP A 132 -12.72 1.53 15.43
CA ASP A 132 -13.24 0.38 16.17
C ASP A 132 -12.96 -0.91 15.41
N ARG A 133 -13.17 -2.05 16.08
CA ARG A 133 -12.88 -3.37 15.52
C ARG A 133 -13.79 -3.70 14.34
N LYS A 134 -15.05 -3.27 14.36
CA LYS A 134 -16.01 -3.50 13.26
C LYS A 134 -15.63 -2.70 12.03
N GLU A 135 -15.16 -1.47 12.20
CA GLU A 135 -14.63 -0.63 11.14
C GLU A 135 -13.31 -1.19 10.59
N PHE A 136 -12.42 -1.73 11.44
CA PHE A 136 -11.24 -2.45 10.95
C PHE A 136 -11.65 -3.65 10.09
N LEU A 137 -12.62 -4.46 10.53
CA LEU A 137 -13.18 -5.56 9.74
C LEU A 137 -13.77 -5.08 8.40
N LYS A 138 -14.48 -3.95 8.38
CA LYS A 138 -14.95 -3.34 7.12
C LYS A 138 -13.80 -2.91 6.21
N VAL A 139 -12.69 -2.41 6.77
CA VAL A 139 -11.48 -2.14 5.98
C VAL A 139 -10.96 -3.44 5.36
N LEU A 140 -11.03 -4.57 6.08
CA LEU A 140 -10.66 -5.89 5.53
C LEU A 140 -11.56 -6.31 4.37
N ASP A 141 -12.87 -6.09 4.48
CA ASP A 141 -13.82 -6.43 3.40
C ASP A 141 -13.57 -5.63 2.12
N ASN A 142 -12.98 -4.44 2.24
CA ASN A 142 -12.61 -3.58 1.11
C ASN A 142 -11.22 -3.91 0.52
N VAL A 143 -10.40 -4.69 1.23
CA VAL A 143 -9.09 -5.12 0.72
C VAL A 143 -9.28 -6.17 -0.35
N ASN A 144 -8.57 -6.01 -1.47
CA ASN A 144 -8.58 -7.02 -2.52
C ASN A 144 -7.78 -8.27 -2.09
N ILE A 145 -8.46 -9.22 -1.45
CA ILE A 145 -7.88 -10.47 -0.94
C ILE A 145 -7.13 -11.25 -2.03
N GLY A 146 -7.59 -11.20 -3.28
CA GLY A 146 -6.91 -11.86 -4.40
C GLY A 146 -5.52 -11.31 -4.72
N LEU A 147 -5.20 -10.12 -4.21
CA LEU A 147 -3.90 -9.45 -4.33
C LEU A 147 -3.08 -9.49 -3.03
N ALA A 148 -3.67 -9.92 -1.92
CA ALA A 148 -3.00 -9.98 -0.63
C ALA A 148 -1.92 -11.08 -0.59
N SER A 149 -0.92 -10.91 0.26
CA SER A 149 0.00 -12.02 0.54
C SER A 149 -0.76 -13.15 1.23
N LYS A 150 -0.32 -14.40 1.04
CA LYS A 150 -0.91 -15.55 1.74
C LYS A 150 -0.87 -15.37 3.26
N GLU A 151 0.25 -14.84 3.75
CA GLU A 151 0.46 -14.55 5.17
C GLU A 151 -0.56 -13.53 5.69
N LEU A 152 -0.68 -12.38 5.00
CA LEU A 152 -1.65 -11.35 5.37
C LEU A 152 -3.08 -11.92 5.36
N PHE A 153 -3.44 -12.68 4.32
CA PHE A 153 -4.74 -13.31 4.25
C PHE A 153 -5.01 -14.24 5.44
N THR A 154 -4.07 -15.12 5.77
CA THR A 154 -4.19 -16.04 6.91
C THR A 154 -4.36 -15.28 8.22
N LEU A 155 -3.54 -14.26 8.47
CA LEU A 155 -3.62 -13.45 9.69
C LEU A 155 -4.95 -12.70 9.79
N LEU A 156 -5.46 -12.16 8.68
CA LEU A 156 -6.77 -11.48 8.64
C LEU A 156 -7.91 -12.45 8.95
N SER A 157 -7.88 -13.66 8.39
CA SER A 157 -8.87 -14.70 8.70
C SER A 157 -8.79 -15.17 10.16
N MET A 158 -7.59 -15.32 10.72
CA MET A 158 -7.41 -15.64 12.14
C MET A 158 -8.01 -14.56 13.03
N TYR A 159 -7.74 -13.29 12.72
CA TYR A 159 -8.29 -12.16 13.45
C TYR A 159 -9.83 -12.14 13.42
N GLN A 160 -10.45 -12.36 12.26
CA GLN A 160 -11.91 -12.45 12.12
C GLN A 160 -12.53 -13.52 13.03
N VAL A 161 -11.92 -14.70 13.09
CA VAL A 161 -12.39 -15.79 13.95
C VAL A 161 -12.25 -15.44 15.43
N LEU A 162 -11.12 -14.84 15.82
CA LEU A 162 -10.86 -14.48 17.21
C LEU A 162 -11.84 -13.41 17.73
N ILE A 163 -12.15 -12.41 16.90
CA ILE A 163 -13.19 -11.41 17.21
C ILE A 163 -14.57 -12.07 17.35
N TYR A 164 -14.93 -12.98 16.42
CA TYR A 164 -16.21 -13.69 16.50
C TYR A 164 -16.35 -14.51 17.79
N ILE A 165 -15.27 -15.12 18.27
CA ILE A 165 -15.25 -15.85 19.54
C ILE A 165 -15.40 -14.87 20.71
N GLU A 166 -14.61 -13.80 20.74
CA GLU A 166 -14.65 -12.79 21.82
C GLU A 166 -16.05 -12.16 21.96
N ASP A 167 -16.74 -11.89 20.84
CA ASP A 167 -18.11 -11.34 20.83
C ASP A 167 -19.19 -12.32 21.33
N LYS A 168 -18.90 -13.63 21.29
CA LYS A 168 -19.88 -14.69 21.60
C LYS A 168 -19.80 -15.19 23.04
N TYR A 169 -18.62 -15.09 23.66
CA TYR A 169 -18.34 -15.64 24.98
C TYR A 169 -18.27 -14.55 26.05
N ASN A 170 -18.66 -14.87 27.28
CA ASN A 170 -18.51 -13.95 28.41
C ASN A 170 -17.03 -13.81 28.79
N GLU A 171 -16.66 -12.63 29.31
CA GLU A 171 -15.28 -12.25 29.62
C GLU A 171 -14.55 -13.22 30.58
N THR A 172 -15.31 -13.94 31.40
CA THR A 172 -14.76 -14.87 32.41
C THR A 172 -14.56 -16.30 31.90
N THR A 173 -14.86 -16.58 30.63
CA THR A 173 -14.74 -17.92 30.06
C THR A 173 -13.37 -18.15 29.44
N ASP A 174 -12.86 -19.38 29.49
CA ASP A 174 -11.58 -19.75 28.86
C ASP A 174 -11.57 -19.43 27.37
N GLY A 175 -12.72 -19.57 26.68
CA GLY A 175 -12.86 -19.21 25.28
C GLY A 175 -12.55 -17.73 25.01
N TYR A 176 -13.09 -16.83 25.83
CA TYR A 176 -12.83 -15.39 25.73
C TYR A 176 -11.39 -15.04 26.10
N LEU A 177 -10.85 -15.62 27.18
CA LEU A 177 -9.49 -15.32 27.64
C LEU A 177 -8.45 -15.78 26.62
N ASN A 178 -8.60 -16.99 26.09
CA ASN A 178 -7.71 -17.53 25.06
C ASN A 178 -7.83 -16.73 23.77
N SER A 179 -9.05 -16.35 23.35
CA SER A 179 -9.21 -15.53 22.14
C SER A 179 -8.60 -14.15 22.31
N THR A 180 -8.74 -13.53 23.48
CA THR A 180 -8.17 -12.21 23.78
C THR A 180 -6.65 -12.23 23.72
N ILE A 181 -6.01 -13.22 24.36
CA ILE A 181 -4.54 -13.36 24.35
C ILE A 181 -4.04 -13.60 22.92
N MET A 182 -4.62 -14.60 22.24
CA MET A 182 -4.19 -14.96 20.88
C MET A 182 -4.46 -13.84 19.87
N LYS A 183 -5.51 -13.05 20.07
CA LYS A 183 -5.83 -11.89 19.24
C LYS A 183 -4.72 -10.85 19.30
N VAL A 184 -4.20 -10.54 20.48
CA VAL A 184 -3.08 -9.59 20.62
C VAL A 184 -1.86 -10.04 19.81
N ASP A 185 -1.52 -11.33 19.85
CA ASP A 185 -0.42 -11.89 19.06
C ASP A 185 -0.68 -11.78 17.55
N VAL A 186 -1.90 -12.09 17.11
CA VAL A 186 -2.30 -11.98 15.69
C VAL A 186 -2.29 -10.53 15.23
N GLU A 187 -2.76 -9.59 16.05
CA GLU A 187 -2.75 -8.16 15.74
C GLU A 187 -1.32 -7.61 15.62
N ASN A 188 -0.38 -8.05 16.47
CA ASN A 188 1.04 -7.71 16.35
C ASN A 188 1.62 -8.23 15.03
N ALA A 189 1.33 -9.50 14.68
CA ALA A 189 1.78 -10.09 13.43
C ALA A 189 1.17 -9.36 12.21
N LEU A 190 -0.11 -8.99 12.26
CA LEU A 190 -0.78 -8.19 11.24
C LEU A 190 -0.09 -6.84 11.05
N ARG A 191 0.16 -6.13 12.15
CA ARG A 191 0.83 -4.84 12.13
C ARG A 191 2.20 -4.94 11.44
N ALA A 192 3.01 -5.93 11.82
CA ALA A 192 4.31 -6.17 11.23
C ALA A 192 4.21 -6.47 9.72
N GLU A 193 3.26 -7.33 9.32
CA GLU A 193 3.06 -7.69 7.90
C GLU A 193 2.57 -6.50 7.06
N ILE A 194 1.64 -5.70 7.59
CA ILE A 194 1.11 -4.50 6.93
C ILE A 194 2.25 -3.51 6.67
N ILE A 195 3.06 -3.21 7.70
CA ILE A 195 4.18 -2.27 7.59
C ILE A 195 5.25 -2.81 6.62
N ARG A 196 5.58 -4.10 6.73
CA ARG A 196 6.56 -4.77 5.86
C ARG A 196 6.12 -4.72 4.39
N GLY A 197 4.88 -5.11 4.11
CA GLY A 197 4.33 -5.11 2.75
C GLY A 197 4.23 -3.70 2.19
N TYR A 198 3.74 -2.73 2.95
CA TYR A 198 3.68 -1.33 2.55
C TYR A 198 5.07 -0.79 2.14
N ASN A 199 6.08 -1.00 2.98
CA ASN A 199 7.47 -0.58 2.69
C ASN A 199 8.06 -1.31 1.49
N TYR A 200 7.80 -2.61 1.36
CA TYR A 200 8.27 -3.43 0.24
C TYR A 200 7.75 -2.89 -1.10
N TYR A 201 6.44 -2.65 -1.21
CA TYR A 201 5.86 -2.15 -2.45
C TYR A 201 6.23 -0.69 -2.73
N HIS A 202 6.38 0.16 -1.70
CA HIS A 202 6.95 1.51 -1.88
C HIS A 202 8.35 1.46 -2.50
N LYS A 203 9.24 0.62 -1.94
CA LYS A 203 10.62 0.46 -2.44
C LYS A 203 10.63 -0.10 -3.86
N LYS A 204 9.81 -1.12 -4.14
CA LYS A 204 9.74 -1.78 -5.45
C LYS A 204 9.24 -0.85 -6.56
N LEU A 205 8.40 0.12 -6.21
CA LEU A 205 7.89 1.15 -7.12
C LEU A 205 8.82 2.36 -7.26
N GLY A 206 9.90 2.42 -6.49
CA GLY A 206 10.78 3.59 -6.44
C GLY A 206 10.10 4.84 -5.87
N LEU A 207 9.00 4.65 -5.12
CA LEU A 207 8.36 5.74 -4.41
C LEU A 207 9.28 6.15 -3.27
N LYS A 208 9.51 7.46 -3.10
CA LYS A 208 10.29 7.96 -1.97
C LYS A 208 9.67 7.39 -0.68
N THR A 209 10.46 6.63 0.07
CA THR A 209 10.03 6.03 1.33
C THR A 209 9.74 7.15 2.34
N LEU A 210 8.72 6.92 3.16
CA LEU A 210 8.28 7.83 4.22
C LEU A 210 9.32 8.08 5.32
N GLU A 211 10.50 7.47 5.26
CA GLU A 211 11.67 7.90 6.04
C GLU A 211 12.01 9.39 5.83
N THR A 212 11.52 10.00 4.73
CA THR A 212 11.63 11.44 4.45
C THR A 212 10.44 12.28 4.95
N SER A 213 9.42 11.67 5.55
CA SER A 213 8.34 12.38 6.23
C SER A 213 8.90 13.11 7.45
N LYS A 214 8.68 14.43 7.55
CA LYS A 214 9.01 15.19 8.77
C LYS A 214 8.11 14.81 9.96
N PHE A 215 7.03 14.07 9.71
CA PHE A 215 5.98 13.83 10.70
C PHE A 215 6.16 12.54 11.48
N TYR A 216 6.67 11.48 10.85
CA TYR A 216 6.84 10.18 11.51
C TYR A 216 7.98 9.36 10.89
N LYS A 217 8.47 8.39 11.66
CA LYS A 217 9.47 7.40 11.26
C LYS A 217 8.97 5.99 11.58
N ILE A 218 9.40 5.02 10.79
CA ILE A 218 9.12 3.61 11.05
C ILE A 218 10.40 2.98 11.63
N LYS A 219 10.31 2.37 12.82
CA LYS A 219 11.39 1.59 13.44
C LYS A 219 10.88 0.17 13.66
N GLY A 220 11.33 -0.77 12.82
CA GLY A 220 10.78 -2.13 12.82
C GLY A 220 9.31 -2.13 12.43
N ASP A 221 8.46 -2.58 13.34
CA ASP A 221 6.99 -2.63 13.28
C ASP A 221 6.30 -1.46 14.02
N LYS A 222 7.08 -0.47 14.48
CA LYS A 222 6.56 0.69 15.21
C LYS A 222 6.56 1.94 14.32
N ILE A 223 5.44 2.65 14.31
CA ILE A 223 5.29 3.97 13.70
C ILE A 223 5.44 4.99 14.82
N ILE A 224 6.43 5.88 14.72
CA ILE A 224 6.78 6.86 15.75
C ILE A 224 6.65 8.24 15.15
N PHE A 225 5.74 9.06 15.68
CA PHE A 225 5.64 10.46 15.31
C PHE A 225 6.78 11.27 15.93
N THR A 226 7.40 12.13 15.13
CA THR A 226 8.56 12.96 15.54
C THR A 226 8.28 14.45 15.38
N TYR A 227 7.01 14.82 15.21
CA TYR A 227 6.63 16.21 15.07
C TYR A 227 6.72 16.91 16.42
N GLU A 228 7.33 18.08 16.47
CA GLU A 228 7.32 18.94 17.67
C GLU A 228 6.38 20.11 17.41
N ILE A 229 5.45 20.33 18.34
CA ILE A 229 4.54 21.48 18.26
C ILE A 229 5.32 22.71 18.70
N ASP A 230 5.38 23.68 17.79
CA ASP A 230 5.90 25.02 18.05
C ASP A 230 4.95 25.73 19.04
N GLU A 231 5.42 25.90 20.29
CA GLU A 231 4.61 26.49 21.36
C GLU A 231 4.25 27.96 21.08
N ASP A 232 5.08 28.70 20.34
CA ASP A 232 4.78 30.09 19.96
C ASP A 232 3.57 30.13 19.01
N LYS A 233 3.56 29.26 18.00
CA LYS A 233 2.42 29.13 17.07
C LYS A 233 1.15 28.63 17.75
N LYS A 234 1.30 27.74 18.74
CA LYS A 234 0.17 27.24 19.53
C LYS A 234 -0.46 28.36 20.35
N ASN A 235 0.36 29.21 20.97
CA ASN A 235 -0.11 30.36 21.75
C ASN A 235 -0.74 31.43 20.85
N GLU A 236 -0.16 31.71 19.68
CA GLU A 236 -0.74 32.59 18.66
C GLU A 236 -2.13 32.10 18.24
N SER A 237 -2.25 30.82 17.89
CA SER A 237 -3.53 30.20 17.51
C SER A 237 -4.57 30.25 18.64
N LEU A 238 -4.15 30.06 19.89
CA LEU A 238 -5.03 30.16 21.04
C LEU A 238 -5.59 31.58 21.20
N ASN A 239 -4.73 32.59 21.06
CA ASN A 239 -5.13 33.99 21.16
C ASN A 239 -6.14 34.35 20.05
N GLU A 240 -5.91 33.92 18.80
CA GLU A 240 -6.87 34.13 17.70
C GLU A 240 -8.25 33.49 17.99
N ILE A 241 -8.27 32.28 18.54
CA ILE A 241 -9.52 31.59 18.89
C ILE A 241 -10.27 32.35 20.00
N MET A 242 -9.54 32.84 21.01
CA MET A 242 -10.10 33.62 22.10
C MET A 242 -10.67 34.97 21.61
N GLU A 243 -10.02 35.62 20.64
CA GLU A 243 -10.51 36.85 20.03
C GLU A 243 -11.76 36.63 19.17
N ARG A 244 -11.84 35.51 18.43
CA ARG A 244 -13.05 35.15 17.65
C ARG A 244 -14.26 34.74 18.49
N SER A 245 -14.01 34.34 19.74
CA SER A 245 -15.05 33.88 20.66
C SER A 245 -15.59 35.02 21.55
N ARG A 246 -15.06 36.23 21.41
CA ARG A 246 -15.55 37.48 22.04
C ARG A 246 -16.46 38.23 21.08
#